data_AF-A0A2R7P8A6-F1
#
_entry.id   AF-A0A2R7P8A6-F1
#
_cell.length_a   1.000
_cell.length_b   1.000
_cell.length_c   1.000
_cell.angle_alpha   90.00
_cell.angle_beta   90.00
_cell.angle_gamma   90.00
#
_symmetry.space_group_name_H-M   'P 1'
#
loop_
_entity.id
_entity.type
_entity.pdbx_description
1 polymer ?
#
loop_
_entity_poly.entity_id
_entity_poly.type
_entity_poly.pdbx_seq_one_letter_code
_entity_poly.pdbx_strand_id
1 'polypeptide(L)'
;MHIQDIEIYRSELEGLIKRFATKTVSLVSAETVSSWAKANAYSVRGDPIAAAFPPISNNSFIIAIRRVIDERSISSVIDALVVTGFATESEQLENSPYLFLSHTVLHELAHIENEWGQEFEAECDLWAFSRLEKENAD
;
A
#
# COMPACT_ATOMS: atom_id res chain seq x y z
N MET A 1 -5.39 3.36 16.04
CA MET A 1 -6.40 3.43 14.93
C MET A 1 -6.81 2.03 14.49
N HIS A 2 -8.02 1.81 13.98
CA HIS A 2 -8.45 0.51 13.42
C HIS A 2 -9.25 0.70 12.13
N ILE A 3 -8.95 -0.09 11.10
CA ILE A 3 -9.66 -0.06 9.80
C ILE A 3 -10.52 -1.32 9.70
N GLN A 4 -11.84 -1.12 9.76
CA GLN A 4 -12.82 -2.20 9.79
C GLN A 4 -13.14 -2.78 8.41
N ASP A 5 -13.05 -1.96 7.36
CA ASP A 5 -13.24 -2.41 5.97
C ASP A 5 -12.60 -1.41 5.00
N ILE A 6 -11.56 -1.85 4.27
CA ILE A 6 -10.92 -0.99 3.26
C ILE A 6 -11.81 -0.70 2.05
N GLU A 7 -12.87 -1.50 1.84
CA GLU A 7 -13.84 -1.29 0.75
C GLU A 7 -14.52 0.08 0.81
N ILE A 8 -14.61 0.68 2.00
CA ILE A 8 -15.14 2.04 2.19
C ILE A 8 -14.32 3.07 1.39
N TYR A 9 -13.02 2.82 1.20
CA TYR A 9 -12.09 3.71 0.50
C TYR A 9 -11.74 3.20 -0.91
N ARG A 10 -12.40 2.14 -1.41
CA ARG A 10 -11.99 1.47 -2.66
C ARG A 10 -11.93 2.45 -3.83
N SER A 11 -12.95 3.29 -3.98
CA SER A 11 -13.06 4.18 -5.15
C SER A 11 -11.94 5.22 -5.15
N GLU A 12 -11.60 5.76 -3.99
CA GLU A 12 -10.53 6.71 -3.79
C GLU A 12 -9.16 6.07 -4.02
N LEU A 13 -8.93 4.87 -3.49
CA LEU A 13 -7.67 4.14 -3.68
C LEU A 13 -7.47 3.71 -5.14
N GLU A 14 -8.51 3.25 -5.83
CA GLU A 14 -8.44 2.95 -7.27
C GLU A 14 -8.23 4.21 -8.10
N GLY A 15 -8.82 5.34 -7.70
CA GLY A 15 -8.56 6.66 -8.28
C GLY A 15 -7.10 7.08 -8.15
N LEU A 16 -6.52 6.89 -6.97
CA LEU A 16 -5.11 7.16 -6.66
C LEU A 16 -4.18 6.33 -7.56
N ILE A 17 -4.43 5.01 -7.65
CA ILE A 17 -3.69 4.11 -8.54
C ILE A 17 -3.78 4.60 -9.98
N LYS A 18 -5.00 4.88 -10.48
CA LYS A 18 -5.21 5.32 -11.85
C LYS A 18 -4.50 6.64 -12.17
N ARG A 19 -4.37 7.53 -11.18
CA ARG A 19 -3.70 8.83 -11.36
C ARG A 19 -2.18 8.68 -11.49
N PHE A 20 -1.58 7.80 -10.70
CA PHE A 20 -0.12 7.72 -10.57
C PHE A 20 0.54 6.53 -11.26
N ALA A 21 -0.21 5.48 -11.60
CA ALA A 21 0.33 4.31 -12.27
C ALA A 21 0.58 4.57 -13.76
N THR A 22 1.75 4.20 -14.25
CA THR A 22 2.05 4.13 -15.69
C THR A 22 1.77 2.73 -16.24
N LYS A 23 1.71 1.72 -15.37
CA LYS A 23 1.36 0.33 -15.67
C LYS A 23 -0.12 0.06 -15.33
N THR A 24 -0.71 -0.99 -15.92
CA THR A 24 -2.05 -1.43 -15.48
C THR A 24 -1.93 -2.11 -14.12
N VAL A 25 -2.62 -1.57 -13.12
CA VAL A 25 -2.61 -2.07 -11.74
C VAL A 25 -4.04 -2.23 -11.26
N SER A 26 -4.36 -3.38 -10.67
CA SER A 26 -5.66 -3.66 -10.06
C SER A 26 -5.53 -3.74 -8.54
N LEU A 27 -6.52 -3.21 -7.82
CA LEU A 27 -6.60 -3.29 -6.36
C LEU A 27 -7.49 -4.45 -5.91
N VAL A 28 -6.94 -5.33 -5.08
CA VAL A 28 -7.65 -6.45 -4.49
C VAL A 28 -7.71 -6.32 -2.97
N SER A 29 -8.91 -6.45 -2.41
CA SER A 29 -9.14 -6.57 -0.98
C SER A 29 -9.17 -8.05 -0.62
N ALA A 30 -8.33 -8.46 0.34
CA ALA A 30 -8.18 -9.85 0.74
C ALA A 30 -8.43 -10.01 2.25
N GLU A 31 -8.96 -11.15 2.68
CA GLU A 31 -9.03 -11.46 4.12
C GLU A 31 -7.63 -11.45 4.74
N THR A 32 -6.70 -12.13 4.07
CA THR A 32 -5.26 -12.01 4.30
C THR A 32 -4.51 -11.98 2.97
N VAL A 33 -3.41 -11.23 2.89
CA VAL A 33 -2.61 -11.12 1.66
C VAL A 33 -1.97 -12.48 1.33
N SER A 34 -1.48 -13.19 2.35
CA SER A 34 -0.88 -14.52 2.20
C SER A 34 -1.82 -15.58 1.64
N SER A 35 -3.07 -15.63 2.13
CA SER A 35 -4.05 -16.61 1.64
C SER A 35 -4.47 -16.32 0.20
N TRP A 36 -4.69 -15.04 -0.13
CA TRP A 36 -5.00 -14.63 -1.49
C TRP A 36 -3.83 -14.90 -2.44
N ALA A 37 -2.61 -14.57 -2.05
CA ALA A 37 -1.40 -14.83 -2.85
C ALA A 37 -1.27 -16.32 -3.18
N LYS A 38 -1.41 -17.19 -2.17
CA LYS A 38 -1.35 -18.64 -2.33
C LYS A 38 -2.44 -19.17 -3.28
N ALA A 39 -3.67 -18.66 -3.17
CA ALA A 39 -4.77 -19.05 -4.04
C ALA A 39 -4.55 -18.64 -5.51
N ASN A 40 -3.73 -17.61 -5.74
CA ASN A 40 -3.42 -17.07 -7.07
C ASN A 40 -2.00 -17.41 -7.53
N ALA A 41 -1.38 -18.44 -6.95
CA ALA A 41 -0.04 -18.95 -7.32
C ALA A 41 1.12 -17.95 -7.14
N TYR A 42 0.98 -16.98 -6.24
CA TYR A 42 2.06 -16.09 -5.81
C TYR A 42 2.73 -16.58 -4.53
N SER A 43 3.98 -16.16 -4.33
CA SER A 43 4.70 -16.31 -3.07
C SER A 43 4.82 -14.95 -2.39
N VAL A 44 4.55 -14.90 -1.10
CA VAL A 44 4.73 -13.70 -0.26
C VAL A 44 5.31 -14.12 1.09
N ARG A 45 6.17 -13.28 1.66
CA ARG A 45 6.78 -13.54 2.96
C ARG A 45 5.85 -13.08 4.08
N GLY A 46 5.48 -14.00 4.97
CA GLY A 46 4.59 -13.67 6.08
C GLY A 46 3.17 -13.33 5.60
N ASP A 47 2.52 -12.40 6.30
CA ASP A 47 1.19 -11.91 5.95
C ASP A 47 1.15 -10.37 6.09
N PRO A 48 1.69 -9.64 5.09
CA PRO A 48 1.80 -8.19 5.16
C PRO A 48 0.44 -7.51 5.05
N ILE A 49 0.39 -6.22 5.39
CA ILE A 49 -0.83 -5.41 5.20
C ILE A 49 -1.18 -5.30 3.73
N ALA A 50 -0.18 -5.04 2.88
CA ALA A 50 -0.32 -5.02 1.44
C ALA A 50 0.90 -5.67 0.78
N ALA A 51 0.76 -6.02 -0.50
CA ALA A 51 1.87 -6.43 -1.34
C ALA A 51 1.53 -6.23 -2.83
N ALA A 52 2.53 -5.80 -3.60
CA ALA A 52 2.50 -5.80 -5.05
C ALA A 52 2.88 -7.16 -5.64
N PHE A 53 2.14 -7.57 -6.68
CA PHE A 53 2.34 -8.82 -7.40
C PHE A 53 2.47 -8.59 -8.91
N PRO A 54 3.43 -9.25 -9.59
CA PRO A 54 3.62 -9.11 -11.03
C PRO A 54 2.49 -9.79 -11.82
N PRO A 55 2.27 -9.40 -13.09
CA PRO A 55 1.27 -10.04 -13.94
C PRO A 55 1.60 -11.53 -14.21
N ILE A 56 0.62 -12.42 -14.07
CA ILE A 56 0.74 -13.84 -14.50
C ILE A 56 0.25 -14.04 -15.94
N SER A 57 -0.86 -13.40 -16.35
CA SER A 57 -1.46 -13.64 -17.67
C SER A 57 -2.00 -12.41 -18.39
N ASN A 58 -2.44 -11.38 -17.65
CA ASN A 58 -3.25 -10.27 -18.20
C ASN A 58 -2.47 -8.95 -18.32
N ASN A 59 -1.14 -8.98 -18.19
CA ASN A 59 -0.28 -7.79 -18.18
C ASN A 59 -0.68 -6.71 -17.13
N SER A 60 -1.53 -7.06 -16.16
CA SER A 60 -1.89 -6.22 -15.03
C SER A 60 -1.14 -6.66 -13.78
N PHE A 61 -0.46 -5.71 -13.14
CA PHE A 61 0.01 -5.88 -11.78
C PHE A 61 -1.19 -5.89 -10.83
N ILE A 62 -0.98 -6.43 -9.63
CA ILE A 62 -2.00 -6.49 -8.59
C ILE A 62 -1.39 -5.93 -7.31
N ILE A 63 -2.10 -4.99 -6.66
CA ILE A 63 -1.86 -4.65 -5.27
C ILE A 63 -2.93 -5.38 -4.46
N ALA A 64 -2.53 -6.33 -3.63
CA ALA A 64 -3.44 -6.96 -2.67
C ALA A 64 -3.25 -6.30 -1.31
N ILE A 65 -4.35 -5.97 -0.63
CA ILE A 65 -4.36 -5.32 0.68
C ILE A 65 -5.36 -6.02 1.60
N ARG A 66 -5.02 -6.15 2.89
CA ARG A 66 -5.90 -6.73 3.91
C ARG A 66 -7.17 -5.89 4.05
N ARG A 67 -8.32 -6.56 4.02
CA ARG A 67 -9.64 -5.96 4.17
C ARG A 67 -9.84 -5.30 5.52
N VAL A 68 -9.30 -5.94 6.56
CA VAL A 68 -9.37 -5.47 7.95
C VAL A 68 -7.95 -5.32 8.48
N ILE A 69 -7.64 -4.13 9.00
CA ILE A 69 -6.31 -3.79 9.52
C ILE A 69 -6.46 -3.40 10.98
N ASP A 70 -5.86 -4.22 11.85
CA ASP A 70 -5.83 -3.99 13.29
C ASP A 70 -4.83 -2.90 13.67
N GLU A 71 -5.03 -2.36 14.87
CA GLU A 71 -4.19 -1.28 15.41
C GLU A 71 -2.73 -1.67 15.53
N ARG A 72 -2.44 -2.93 15.89
CA ARG A 72 -1.06 -3.41 16.01
C ARG A 72 -0.33 -3.39 14.67
N SER A 73 -1.01 -3.76 13.59
CA SER A 73 -0.46 -3.74 12.24
C SER A 73 -0.15 -2.31 11.80
N ILE A 74 -1.05 -1.36 12.07
CA ILE A 74 -0.85 0.07 11.80
C ILE A 74 0.34 0.60 12.61
N SER A 75 0.36 0.40 13.93
CA SER A 75 1.46 0.87 14.79
C SER A 75 2.81 0.33 14.34
N SER A 76 2.88 -0.93 13.91
CA SER A 76 4.14 -1.50 13.40
C SER A 76 4.67 -0.81 12.15
N VAL A 77 3.79 -0.32 11.27
CA VAL A 77 4.20 0.45 10.07
C VAL A 77 4.61 1.87 10.47
N ILE A 78 3.82 2.52 11.34
CA ILE A 78 4.13 3.85 11.87
C ILE A 78 5.49 3.86 12.58
N ASP A 79 5.76 2.88 13.45
CA ASP A 79 7.04 2.75 14.15
C ASP A 79 8.21 2.59 13.17
N ALA A 80 8.03 1.81 12.09
CA ALA A 80 9.05 1.64 11.06
C ALA A 80 9.35 2.96 10.33
N LEU A 81 8.31 3.71 9.94
CA LEU A 81 8.43 5.01 9.27
C LEU A 81 9.12 6.06 10.17
N VAL A 82 8.82 6.06 11.47
CA VAL A 82 9.49 6.93 12.45
C VAL A 82 10.99 6.62 12.52
N VAL A 83 11.36 5.33 12.54
CA VAL A 83 12.76 4.90 12.58
C VAL A 83 13.52 5.27 11.30
N THR A 84 12.85 5.28 10.15
CA THR A 84 13.46 5.62 8.84
C THR A 84 13.46 7.13 8.54
N GLY A 85 12.90 7.96 9.43
CA GLY A 85 13.03 9.42 9.39
C GLY A 85 11.76 10.18 8.98
N PHE A 86 10.62 9.51 8.86
CA PHE A 86 9.32 10.11 8.46
C PHE A 86 8.40 10.40 9.65
N ALA A 87 8.96 10.89 10.77
CA ALA A 87 8.20 11.04 12.01
C ALA A 87 7.03 12.04 11.88
N THR A 88 7.20 13.13 11.13
CA THR A 88 6.17 14.15 10.93
C THR A 88 5.04 13.65 10.03
N GLU A 89 5.37 12.95 8.96
CA GLU A 89 4.40 12.37 8.04
C GLU A 89 3.63 11.23 8.69
N SER A 90 4.30 10.42 9.52
CA SER A 90 3.71 9.32 10.27
C SER A 90 2.60 9.77 11.22
N GLU A 91 2.75 10.94 11.86
CA GLU A 91 1.71 11.52 12.73
C GLU A 91 0.42 11.78 11.94
N GLN A 92 0.52 12.20 10.68
CA GLN A 92 -0.65 12.42 9.83
C GLN A 92 -1.32 11.10 9.45
N LEU A 93 -0.53 10.07 9.15
CA LEU A 93 -1.06 8.73 8.83
C LEU A 93 -1.78 8.10 10.01
N GLU A 94 -1.26 8.24 11.22
CA GLU A 94 -1.85 7.67 12.44
C GLU A 94 -3.26 8.23 12.73
N ASN A 95 -3.51 9.48 12.33
CA ASN A 95 -4.75 10.19 12.58
C ASN A 95 -5.79 10.05 11.46
N SER A 96 -5.46 9.41 10.33
CA SER A 96 -6.35 9.31 9.18
C SER A 96 -6.27 7.95 8.49
N PRO A 97 -7.33 7.10 8.59
CA PRO A 97 -7.40 5.83 7.87
C PRO A 97 -7.17 5.98 6.37
N TYR A 98 -7.73 7.04 5.78
CA TYR A 98 -7.59 7.33 4.36
C TYR A 98 -6.13 7.63 3.98
N LEU A 99 -5.43 8.48 4.75
CA LEU A 99 -4.03 8.80 4.46
C LEU A 99 -3.15 7.57 4.63
N PHE A 100 -3.36 6.78 5.69
CA PHE A 100 -2.64 5.53 5.91
C PHE A 100 -2.80 4.57 4.72
N LEU A 101 -4.05 4.31 4.30
CA LEU A 101 -4.32 3.42 3.16
C LEU A 101 -3.76 3.96 1.85
N SER A 102 -3.86 5.27 1.63
CA SER A 102 -3.31 5.92 0.44
C SER A 102 -1.80 5.80 0.39
N HIS A 103 -1.11 6.04 1.51
CA HIS A 103 0.33 5.81 1.63
C HIS A 103 0.69 4.34 1.37
N THR A 104 0.00 3.39 2.00
CA THR A 104 0.24 1.96 1.79
C THR A 104 0.08 1.57 0.31
N VAL A 105 -0.98 2.02 -0.36
CA VAL A 105 -1.18 1.73 -1.79
C VAL A 105 -0.12 2.40 -2.66
N LEU A 106 0.27 3.64 -2.36
CA LEU A 106 1.33 4.34 -3.09
C LEU A 106 2.71 3.70 -2.88
N HIS A 107 2.99 3.19 -1.69
CA HIS A 107 4.21 2.44 -1.39
C HIS A 107 4.29 1.18 -2.28
N GLU A 108 3.23 0.37 -2.33
CA GLU A 108 3.20 -0.81 -3.21
C GLU A 108 3.27 -0.43 -4.70
N LEU A 109 2.66 0.70 -5.07
CA LEU A 109 2.77 1.23 -6.42
C LEU A 109 4.22 1.67 -6.74
N ALA A 110 4.97 2.18 -5.76
CA ALA A 110 6.37 2.56 -5.95
C ALA A 110 7.25 1.35 -6.34
N HIS A 111 7.03 0.18 -5.73
CA HIS A 111 7.70 -1.06 -6.14
C HIS A 111 7.41 -1.39 -7.62
N ILE A 112 6.16 -1.24 -8.05
CA ILE A 112 5.73 -1.54 -9.43
C ILE A 112 6.32 -0.55 -10.43
N GLU A 113 6.23 0.75 -10.14
CA GLU A 113 6.62 1.82 -11.05
C GLU A 113 8.13 1.95 -11.20
N ASN A 114 8.88 1.72 -10.13
CA ASN A 114 10.34 1.87 -10.13
C ASN A 114 11.10 0.53 -10.23
N GLU A 115 10.39 -0.60 -10.22
CA GLU A 115 10.97 -1.95 -10.23
C GLU A 115 11.95 -2.17 -9.06
N TRP A 116 11.61 -1.57 -7.92
CA TRP A 116 12.40 -1.58 -6.71
C TRP A 116 12.08 -2.79 -5.83
N GLY A 117 13.12 -3.49 -5.39
CA GLY A 117 13.03 -4.57 -4.41
C GLY A 117 12.91 -4.08 -2.98
N GLN A 118 12.95 -5.02 -2.05
CA GLN A 118 12.82 -4.80 -0.60
C GLN A 118 14.02 -4.07 0.03
N GLU A 119 15.10 -3.86 -0.72
CA GLU A 119 16.24 -3.06 -0.30
C GLU A 119 16.00 -1.54 -0.44
N PHE A 120 14.89 -1.14 -1.07
CA PHE A 120 14.53 0.26 -1.37
C PHE A 120 13.26 0.74 -0.62
N GLU A 121 12.93 0.14 0.52
CA GLU A 121 11.70 0.46 1.28
C GLU A 121 11.61 1.96 1.63
N ALA A 122 12.72 2.57 2.06
CA ALA A 122 12.74 3.99 2.41
C ALA A 122 12.54 4.89 1.18
N GLU A 123 13.07 4.50 0.02
CA GLU A 123 12.83 5.18 -1.26
C GLU A 123 11.38 5.00 -1.73
N CYS A 124 10.76 3.85 -1.45
CA CYS A 124 9.33 3.61 -1.70
C CYS A 124 8.45 4.51 -0.82
N ASP A 125 8.76 4.64 0.47
CA ASP A 125 8.08 5.56 1.39
C ASP A 125 8.24 7.02 0.94
N LEU A 126 9.46 7.45 0.58
CA LEU A 126 9.70 8.79 0.06
C LEU A 126 8.90 9.07 -1.21
N TRP A 127 8.84 8.09 -2.12
CA TRP A 127 8.02 8.18 -3.33
C TRP A 127 6.54 8.30 -2.99
N ALA A 128 6.05 7.49 -2.03
CA ALA A 128 4.66 7.49 -1.59
C ALA A 128 4.25 8.83 -0.96
N PHE A 129 5.03 9.36 -0.02
CA PHE A 129 4.75 10.68 0.58
C PHE A 129 4.73 11.80 -0.45
N SER A 130 5.68 11.82 -1.39
CA SER A 130 5.70 12.83 -2.46
C SER A 130 4.44 12.82 -3.35
N ARG A 131 3.73 11.69 -3.46
CA ARG A 131 2.50 11.57 -4.26
C ARG A 131 1.27 11.89 -3.42
N LEU A 132 1.29 11.51 -2.16
CA LEU A 132 0.27 11.88 -1.19
C LEU A 132 0.20 13.41 -1.00
N GLU A 133 1.35 14.11 -0.96
CA GLU A 133 1.40 15.57 -0.94
C GLU A 133 0.77 16.20 -2.19
N LYS A 134 0.99 15.60 -3.37
CA LYS A 134 0.39 16.07 -4.63
C LYS A 134 -1.12 15.88 -4.65
N GLU A 135 -1.61 14.74 -4.16
CA GLU A 135 -3.06 14.48 -4.07
C GLU A 135 -3.78 15.49 -3.17
N ASN A 136 -3.13 15.94 -2.08
CA ASN A 136 -3.71 16.91 -1.15
C ASN A 136 -3.61 18.37 -1.63
N ALA A 137 -2.88 18.64 -2.71
CA ALA A 137 -2.68 19.98 -3.25
C ALA A 137 -3.66 20.32 -4.40
N ASP A 138 -4.32 19.32 -4.97
CA ASP A 138 -5.30 19.43 -6.08
C ASP A 138 -6.76 19.45 -5.56
#